data_AF-A0A2G9H9N0-F1
#
_entry.id   AF-A0A2G9H9N0-F1
#
_cell.length_a   1.000
_cell.length_b   1.000
_cell.length_c   1.000
_cell.angle_alpha   90.00
_cell.angle_beta   90.00
_cell.angle_gamma   90.00
#
_symmetry.space_group_name_H-M   'P 1'
#
loop_
_entity.id
_entity.type
_entity.pdbx_description
1 polymer ?
#
loop_
_entity_poly.entity_id
_entity_poly.type
_entity_poly.pdbx_seq_one_letter_code
_entity_poly.pdbx_strand_id
1 'polypeptide(L)'
;MAATPLLPKSIQPFPTIPRSNRLTHFANLSFSNNPSPDLSFSPRKTPIIRPNAKKKNPWLDPFDQGDDPDMEYGALFSDGKQEEDPRPPDNPDNPYGFLKFPSGYTVEIASLGLKIRGDVRRCCCVISGGVYENLLFFPAIQLIKDRYPGVQVDIVTSARGKQTYEINKNVRWTNEYDPDDDFPDPAEYTDMIGVLKNRYYDMILSTKLAGIGHGAFLFMSSARDRVSYIYPNVNAAGAGLFLSETFTSDSTNLSEGGYNMYHQMIDWLGRPK
;
A
#
# COMPACT_ATOMS: atom_id res chain seq x y z
N MET A 1 9.73 69.74 38.71
CA MET A 1 9.56 68.70 39.74
C MET A 1 8.24 68.00 39.50
N ALA A 2 8.20 66.68 39.79
CA ALA A 2 7.08 65.73 39.68
C ALA A 2 6.74 65.31 38.22
N ALA A 3 7.32 64.25 37.66
CA ALA A 3 7.17 62.81 37.95
C ALA A 3 5.83 62.23 37.45
N THR A 4 5.91 61.47 36.35
CA THR A 4 4.89 60.55 35.82
C THR A 4 4.54 59.45 36.83
N PRO A 5 3.38 58.79 36.68
CA PRO A 5 3.49 57.37 36.33
C PRO A 5 2.54 56.91 35.24
N LEU A 6 3.13 56.09 34.37
CA LEU A 6 2.52 55.26 33.34
C LEU A 6 1.66 54.17 34.00
N LEU A 7 0.37 54.10 33.66
CA LEU A 7 -0.51 52.99 34.02
C LEU A 7 -0.51 51.93 32.90
N PRO A 8 -0.46 50.63 33.25
CA PRO A 8 -0.08 49.55 32.33
C PRO A 8 -1.25 48.96 31.54
N LYS A 9 -0.88 48.36 30.39
CA LYS A 9 -1.72 47.55 29.49
C LYS A 9 -2.58 46.54 30.25
N SER A 10 -3.88 46.56 29.97
CA SER A 10 -4.84 45.51 30.34
C SER A 10 -4.52 44.24 29.55
N ILE A 11 -4.23 43.16 30.27
CA ILE A 11 -3.91 41.83 29.78
C ILE A 11 -5.23 41.09 29.51
N GLN A 12 -5.38 40.54 28.30
CA GLN A 12 -6.47 39.63 27.97
C GLN A 12 -6.30 38.29 28.70
N PRO A 13 -7.35 37.72 29.31
CA PRO A 13 -7.27 36.38 29.89
C PRO A 13 -7.45 35.32 28.79
N PHE A 14 -6.39 34.56 28.52
CA PHE A 14 -6.45 33.25 27.86
C PHE A 14 -6.94 32.17 28.85
N PRO A 15 -7.50 31.04 28.35
CA PRO A 15 -8.57 30.30 28.99
C PRO A 15 -8.11 29.39 30.14
N THR A 16 -8.94 29.32 31.18
CA THR A 16 -8.75 28.40 32.31
C THR A 16 -9.38 27.05 32.00
N ILE A 17 -8.54 26.03 31.84
CA ILE A 17 -8.95 24.61 31.77
C ILE A 17 -9.24 24.12 33.19
N PRO A 18 -10.43 23.57 33.50
CA PRO A 18 -10.63 22.83 34.75
C PRO A 18 -10.04 21.41 34.63
N ARG A 19 -9.02 21.13 35.44
CA ARG A 19 -8.60 19.76 35.82
C ARG A 19 -9.42 19.32 37.05
N SER A 20 -10.02 18.13 36.97
CA SER A 20 -10.53 17.26 38.07
C SER A 20 -11.76 16.51 37.51
N ASN A 21 -11.95 15.19 37.59
CA ASN A 21 -11.32 14.10 38.32
C ASN A 21 -11.51 12.80 37.51
N ARG A 22 -10.51 11.92 37.58
CA ARG A 22 -10.65 10.50 37.21
C ARG A 22 -11.64 9.84 38.17
N LEU A 23 -12.64 9.12 37.66
CA LEU A 23 -13.24 8.00 38.38
C LEU A 23 -13.20 6.75 37.50
N THR A 24 -12.38 5.82 37.98
CA THR A 24 -12.21 4.44 37.56
C THR A 24 -13.32 3.58 38.15
N HIS A 25 -13.98 2.77 37.33
CA HIS A 25 -14.64 1.54 37.79
C HIS A 25 -14.29 0.41 36.83
N PHE A 26 -13.14 -0.22 37.10
CA PHE A 26 -12.88 -1.60 36.69
C PHE A 26 -13.42 -2.50 37.81
N ALA A 27 -14.26 -3.47 37.45
CA ALA A 27 -14.70 -4.50 38.36
C ALA A 27 -13.55 -5.52 38.57
N ASN A 28 -13.26 -5.75 39.85
CA ASN A 28 -12.30 -6.70 40.38
C ASN A 28 -12.75 -8.16 40.21
N LEU A 29 -11.80 -9.04 39.91
CA LEU A 29 -11.72 -10.39 40.49
C LEU A 29 -10.26 -10.67 40.91
N SER A 30 -9.94 -10.22 42.13
CA SER A 30 -9.20 -10.86 43.22
C SER A 30 -8.88 -12.38 43.10
N PHE A 31 -7.80 -12.98 43.62
CA PHE A 31 -6.68 -12.54 44.49
C PHE A 31 -5.63 -13.69 44.62
N SER A 32 -4.36 -13.32 44.90
CA SER A 32 -3.40 -13.98 45.85
C SER A 32 -2.62 -15.24 45.39
N ASN A 33 -1.33 -15.50 45.66
CA ASN A 33 -0.19 -14.78 46.29
C ASN A 33 1.13 -15.61 46.06
N ASN A 34 2.24 -14.93 45.70
CA ASN A 34 3.68 -15.01 46.13
C ASN A 34 4.38 -16.33 46.63
N PRO A 35 5.73 -16.40 46.77
CA PRO A 35 6.86 -16.02 45.87
C PRO A 35 8.12 -16.99 45.88
N SER A 36 8.96 -16.92 44.81
CA SER A 36 10.46 -17.11 44.72
C SER A 36 11.17 -18.44 45.10
N PRO A 37 12.47 -18.69 44.72
CA PRO A 37 13.26 -18.35 43.51
C PRO A 37 14.09 -19.56 42.94
N ASP A 38 15.02 -19.28 42.02
CA ASP A 38 16.25 -20.05 41.67
C ASP A 38 16.18 -21.18 40.62
N LEU A 39 16.66 -20.91 39.39
CA LEU A 39 18.00 -21.30 38.91
C LEU A 39 18.16 -21.06 37.40
N SER A 40 19.32 -20.50 37.07
CA SER A 40 19.90 -20.28 35.75
C SER A 40 20.04 -21.57 34.91
N PHE A 41 20.05 -21.46 33.58
CA PHE A 41 21.21 -21.74 32.70
C PHE A 41 20.87 -21.66 31.19
N SER A 42 21.84 -21.14 30.45
CA SER A 42 21.88 -20.71 29.04
C SER A 42 21.70 -21.83 27.98
N PRO A 43 21.22 -21.54 26.75
CA PRO A 43 21.02 -22.56 25.71
C PRO A 43 22.32 -22.86 24.96
N ARG A 44 22.82 -24.10 25.08
CA ARG A 44 23.96 -24.61 24.29
C ARG A 44 23.44 -25.43 23.09
N LYS A 45 23.72 -24.95 21.88
CA LYS A 45 23.57 -25.67 20.61
C LYS A 45 24.58 -26.83 20.54
N THR A 46 24.15 -28.04 20.17
CA THR A 46 24.98 -29.15 19.64
C THR A 46 24.10 -30.29 19.08
N PRO A 47 24.61 -31.21 18.23
CA PRO A 47 24.20 -31.38 16.84
C PRO A 47 23.17 -32.51 16.60
N ILE A 48 22.45 -32.42 15.47
CA ILE A 48 21.61 -33.51 14.96
C ILE A 48 22.53 -34.61 14.40
N ILE A 49 22.76 -35.64 15.21
CA ILE A 49 23.28 -36.93 14.76
C ILE A 49 22.13 -37.66 14.06
N ARG A 50 22.30 -38.01 12.79
CA ARG A 50 21.38 -38.91 12.06
C ARG A 50 21.87 -40.35 12.21
N PRO A 51 21.25 -41.21 13.03
CA PRO A 51 21.51 -42.63 12.97
C PRO A 51 20.70 -43.25 11.82
N ASN A 52 21.41 -43.73 10.80
CA ASN A 52 20.88 -44.63 9.78
C ASN A 52 20.70 -46.02 10.40
N ALA A 53 19.51 -46.32 10.91
CA ALA A 53 19.18 -47.64 11.46
C ALA A 53 18.17 -48.35 10.56
N LYS A 54 18.69 -49.05 9.54
CA LYS A 54 17.94 -50.06 8.78
C LYS A 54 17.85 -51.35 9.60
N LYS A 55 16.89 -51.45 10.51
CA LYS A 55 16.24 -52.72 10.96
C LYS A 55 15.22 -52.40 12.05
N LYS A 56 13.95 -52.78 11.82
CA LYS A 56 12.89 -52.76 12.84
C LYS A 56 13.21 -53.85 13.87
N ASN A 57 13.45 -53.46 15.12
CA ASN A 57 13.63 -54.38 16.23
C ASN A 57 12.26 -54.60 16.90
N PRO A 58 11.67 -55.80 16.88
CA PRO A 58 10.31 -56.06 17.37
C PRO A 58 10.15 -55.95 18.90
N TRP A 59 11.24 -55.69 19.63
CA TRP A 59 11.23 -55.63 21.10
C TRP A 59 11.04 -54.20 21.64
N LEU A 60 11.09 -53.18 20.78
CA LEU A 60 11.05 -51.78 21.23
C LEU A 60 9.66 -51.14 21.28
N ASP A 61 8.60 -51.88 20.93
CA ASP A 61 7.25 -51.34 20.97
C ASP A 61 6.21 -52.41 21.41
N PRO A 62 5.81 -52.44 22.69
CA PRO A 62 4.80 -53.38 23.17
C PRO A 62 3.37 -53.02 22.72
N PHE A 63 3.18 -51.96 21.93
CA PHE A 63 1.90 -51.54 21.35
C PHE A 63 1.89 -51.53 19.81
N ASP A 64 2.98 -51.95 19.14
CA ASP A 64 3.02 -52.16 17.69
C ASP A 64 2.42 -53.53 17.35
N GLN A 65 1.11 -53.67 17.59
CA GLN A 65 0.31 -54.73 16.99
C GLN A 65 0.14 -54.33 15.54
N GLY A 66 1.03 -54.86 14.68
CA GLY A 66 1.09 -54.52 13.26
C GLY A 66 -0.26 -54.54 12.55
N ASP A 67 -0.34 -53.80 11.44
CA ASP A 67 -1.55 -53.49 10.69
C ASP A 67 -2.60 -54.62 10.67
N ASP A 68 -3.70 -54.41 11.40
CA ASP A 68 -4.84 -55.32 11.47
C ASP A 68 -5.54 -55.37 10.10
N PRO A 69 -5.65 -56.54 9.43
CA PRO A 69 -6.14 -56.65 8.07
C PRO A 69 -7.63 -56.34 7.90
N ASP A 70 -8.37 -56.24 9.02
CA ASP A 70 -9.81 -55.95 9.04
C ASP A 70 -10.12 -54.48 9.40
N MET A 71 -9.10 -53.65 9.65
CA MET A 71 -9.30 -52.22 9.92
C MET A 71 -9.42 -51.44 8.62
N GLU A 72 -10.62 -51.46 8.05
CA GLU A 72 -11.00 -50.56 6.96
C GLU A 72 -11.03 -49.13 7.50
N TYR A 73 -9.92 -48.39 7.37
CA TYR A 73 -9.87 -46.95 7.63
C TYR A 73 -10.80 -46.25 6.65
N GLY A 74 -12.06 -46.11 7.05
CA GLY A 74 -13.06 -45.35 6.32
C GLY A 74 -12.57 -43.94 6.07
N ALA A 75 -12.44 -43.58 4.79
CA ALA A 75 -12.21 -42.24 4.28
C ALA A 75 -13.42 -41.29 4.52
N LEU A 76 -14.04 -41.37 5.71
CA LEU A 76 -15.33 -40.75 6.01
C LEU A 76 -15.23 -39.36 6.67
N PHE A 77 -14.02 -38.89 7.00
CA PHE A 77 -13.84 -37.56 7.63
C PHE A 77 -12.69 -36.71 7.08
N SER A 78 -11.92 -37.19 6.10
CA SER A 78 -10.86 -36.40 5.45
C SER A 78 -11.31 -35.67 4.18
N ASP A 79 -12.55 -35.91 3.75
CA ASP A 79 -13.12 -35.34 2.52
C ASP A 79 -14.26 -34.36 2.87
N GLY A 80 -13.94 -33.36 3.69
CA GLY A 80 -14.71 -32.13 3.62
C GLY A 80 -14.44 -31.56 2.24
N LYS A 81 -15.41 -31.61 1.32
CA LYS A 81 -15.32 -31.04 -0.02
C LYS A 81 -14.87 -29.59 0.05
N GLN A 82 -13.57 -29.39 0.06
CA GLN A 82 -12.94 -28.17 -0.39
C GLN A 82 -12.99 -28.29 -1.91
N GLU A 83 -13.75 -27.42 -2.57
CA GLU A 83 -13.81 -27.39 -4.04
C GLU A 83 -12.39 -27.49 -4.58
N GLU A 84 -12.10 -28.57 -5.31
CA GLU A 84 -10.80 -28.74 -5.95
C GLU A 84 -10.54 -27.50 -6.80
N ASP A 85 -9.35 -26.91 -6.60
CA ASP A 85 -8.93 -25.74 -7.36
C ASP A 85 -9.13 -26.05 -8.85
N PRO A 86 -9.97 -25.29 -9.59
CA PRO A 86 -10.32 -25.61 -10.98
C PRO A 86 -9.12 -25.51 -11.95
N ARG A 87 -7.93 -25.23 -11.42
CA ARG A 87 -6.69 -25.16 -12.17
C ARG A 87 -6.20 -26.57 -12.52
N PRO A 88 -5.95 -26.84 -13.81
CA PRO A 88 -5.38 -28.11 -14.25
C PRO A 88 -4.03 -28.37 -13.56
N PRO A 89 -3.67 -29.65 -13.34
CA PRO A 89 -2.40 -30.02 -12.72
C PRO A 89 -1.21 -29.51 -13.54
N ASP A 90 -0.14 -29.08 -12.85
CA ASP A 90 1.08 -28.53 -13.45
C ASP A 90 1.72 -29.57 -14.38
N ASN A 91 1.81 -29.26 -15.69
CA ASN A 91 2.54 -30.08 -16.66
C ASN A 91 3.97 -29.53 -16.84
N PRO A 92 5.03 -30.29 -16.52
CA PRO A 92 6.42 -29.83 -16.64
C PRO A 92 6.90 -29.61 -18.08
N ASP A 93 6.22 -30.18 -19.08
CA ASP A 93 6.66 -30.17 -20.48
C ASP A 93 5.97 -29.07 -21.34
N ASN A 94 5.11 -28.24 -20.75
CA ASN A 94 4.45 -27.15 -21.48
C ASN A 94 5.37 -25.90 -21.56
N PRO A 95 5.79 -25.44 -22.76
CA PRO A 95 6.63 -24.24 -22.90
C PRO A 95 5.93 -22.95 -22.42
N TYR A 96 4.61 -22.98 -22.27
CA TYR A 96 3.78 -21.89 -21.77
C TYR A 96 3.14 -22.21 -20.40
N GLY A 97 3.80 -23.04 -19.58
CA GLY A 97 3.34 -23.52 -18.27
C GLY A 97 2.48 -22.51 -17.53
N PHE A 98 1.34 -22.98 -16.98
CA PHE A 98 0.34 -22.11 -16.34
C PHE A 98 1.03 -21.06 -15.47
N LEU A 99 0.78 -19.80 -15.81
CA LEU A 99 1.48 -18.64 -15.26
C LEU A 99 1.27 -18.63 -13.74
N LYS A 100 2.24 -19.15 -12.97
CA LYS A 100 2.22 -19.05 -11.51
C LYS A 100 2.31 -17.57 -11.17
N PHE A 101 1.22 -17.05 -10.64
CA PHE A 101 1.18 -15.66 -10.23
C PHE A 101 2.17 -15.44 -9.06
N PRO A 102 2.91 -14.32 -9.05
CA PRO A 102 3.62 -13.91 -7.86
C PRO A 102 2.63 -13.71 -6.70
N SER A 103 3.06 -13.99 -5.47
CA SER A 103 2.22 -13.86 -4.29
C SER A 103 1.65 -12.44 -4.19
N GLY A 104 0.31 -12.34 -4.23
CA GLY A 104 -0.42 -11.07 -4.13
C GLY A 104 -1.16 -10.61 -5.39
N TYR A 105 -1.20 -11.40 -6.47
CA TYR A 105 -1.96 -11.05 -7.68
C TYR A 105 -3.38 -11.65 -7.69
N THR A 106 -4.41 -10.80 -7.68
CA THR A 106 -5.82 -11.21 -7.76
C THR A 106 -6.28 -11.20 -9.23
N VAL A 107 -6.58 -12.37 -9.78
CA VAL A 107 -6.97 -12.56 -11.20
C VAL A 107 -8.36 -11.98 -11.52
N GLU A 108 -9.17 -11.70 -10.50
CA GLU A 108 -10.54 -11.21 -10.67
C GLU A 108 -10.66 -9.73 -11.06
N ILE A 109 -9.55 -8.97 -10.99
CA ILE A 109 -9.60 -7.49 -11.05
C ILE A 109 -9.18 -6.94 -12.43
N ALA A 110 -8.36 -7.68 -13.20
CA ALA A 110 -8.02 -7.32 -14.57
C ALA A 110 -7.95 -8.59 -15.43
N SER A 111 -8.72 -8.64 -16.54
CA SER A 111 -8.59 -9.77 -17.46
C SER A 111 -7.16 -9.87 -17.95
N LEU A 112 -6.59 -11.07 -17.96
CA LEU A 112 -5.21 -11.34 -18.39
C LEU A 112 -4.86 -10.64 -19.71
N GLY A 113 -5.83 -10.57 -20.62
CA GLY A 113 -5.69 -9.89 -21.91
C GLY A 113 -5.47 -8.37 -21.85
N LEU A 114 -5.84 -7.70 -20.76
CA LEU A 114 -5.52 -6.28 -20.53
C LEU A 114 -4.09 -6.11 -20.05
N LYS A 115 -3.63 -6.98 -19.15
CA LYS A 115 -2.25 -6.94 -18.67
C LYS A 115 -1.26 -7.26 -19.79
N ILE A 116 -1.59 -8.23 -20.65
CA ILE A 116 -0.75 -8.60 -21.80
C ILE A 116 -0.73 -7.49 -22.86
N ARG A 117 -1.85 -6.80 -23.09
CA ARG A 117 -1.91 -5.65 -24.02
C ARG A 117 -1.37 -4.35 -23.44
N GLY A 118 -1.26 -4.24 -22.11
CA GLY A 118 -0.89 -2.99 -21.46
C GLY A 118 -1.95 -1.89 -21.59
N ASP A 119 -3.22 -2.25 -21.85
CA ASP A 119 -4.32 -1.31 -21.99
C ASP A 119 -4.70 -0.71 -20.62
N VAL A 120 -4.93 0.60 -20.59
CA VAL A 120 -5.39 1.33 -19.40
C VAL A 120 -6.84 1.77 -19.63
N ARG A 121 -7.77 1.30 -18.78
CA ARG A 121 -9.19 1.71 -18.85
C ARG A 121 -9.53 2.76 -17.81
N ARG A 122 -8.94 2.67 -16.62
CA ARG A 122 -9.09 3.67 -15.56
C ARG A 122 -7.72 4.17 -15.11
N CYS A 123 -7.52 5.48 -15.27
CA CYS A 123 -6.30 6.16 -14.84
C CYS A 123 -6.64 7.17 -13.74
N CYS A 124 -5.93 7.09 -12.62
CA CYS A 124 -5.97 8.13 -11.59
C CYS A 124 -4.72 9.01 -11.73
N CYS A 125 -4.87 10.32 -11.76
CA CYS A 125 -3.75 11.24 -11.68
C CYS A 125 -3.76 11.93 -10.32
N VAL A 126 -2.73 11.69 -9.50
CA VAL A 126 -2.52 12.37 -8.22
C VAL A 126 -1.60 13.55 -8.47
N ILE A 127 -2.15 14.76 -8.43
CA ILE A 127 -1.46 15.96 -8.87
C ILE A 127 -1.21 16.87 -7.67
N SER A 128 0.07 16.98 -7.33
CA SER A 128 0.62 17.86 -6.31
C SER A 128 0.98 19.21 -6.92
N GLY A 129 0.91 20.25 -6.08
CA GLY A 129 1.20 21.63 -6.44
C GLY A 129 -0.02 22.57 -6.38
N GLY A 130 0.22 23.79 -6.85
CA GLY A 130 -0.78 24.84 -6.94
C GLY A 130 -1.52 24.82 -8.28
N VAL A 131 -2.22 25.92 -8.58
CA VAL A 131 -3.00 26.04 -9.83
C VAL A 131 -2.10 25.96 -11.07
N TYR A 132 -0.87 26.47 -10.98
CA TYR A 132 0.08 26.48 -12.09
C TYR A 132 0.45 25.06 -12.55
N GLU A 133 0.91 24.21 -11.63
CA GLU A 133 1.30 22.83 -11.91
C GLU A 133 0.14 22.02 -12.47
N ASN A 134 -1.06 22.24 -11.90
CA ASN A 134 -2.28 21.60 -12.36
C ASN A 134 -2.65 21.96 -13.81
N LEU A 135 -2.53 23.24 -14.19
CA LEU A 135 -2.76 23.69 -15.57
C LEU A 135 -1.75 23.11 -16.55
N LEU A 136 -0.47 23.03 -16.15
CA LEU A 136 0.59 22.45 -16.97
C LEU A 136 0.39 20.95 -17.23
N PHE A 137 -0.42 20.26 -16.44
CA PHE A 137 -0.73 18.85 -16.62
C PHE A 137 -1.83 18.57 -17.67
N PHE A 138 -2.54 19.60 -18.17
CA PHE A 138 -3.61 19.41 -19.16
C PHE A 138 -3.17 18.67 -20.44
N PRO A 139 -2.01 18.97 -21.04
CA PRO A 139 -1.53 18.24 -22.21
C PRO A 139 -1.25 16.76 -21.89
N ALA A 140 -0.78 16.44 -20.68
CA ALA A 140 -0.55 15.04 -20.28
C ALA A 140 -1.87 14.26 -20.27
N ILE A 141 -2.96 14.85 -19.76
CA ILE A 141 -4.29 14.22 -19.79
C ILE A 141 -4.77 13.97 -21.23
N GLN A 142 -4.53 14.92 -22.13
CA GLN A 142 -4.87 14.75 -23.55
C GLN A 142 -4.08 13.58 -24.16
N LEU A 143 -2.77 13.50 -23.90
CA LEU A 143 -1.94 12.39 -24.37
C LEU A 143 -2.38 11.04 -23.83
N ILE A 144 -2.83 10.95 -22.56
CA ILE A 144 -3.38 9.71 -22.00
C ILE A 144 -4.60 9.25 -22.81
N LYS A 145 -5.49 10.17 -23.17
CA LYS A 145 -6.68 9.86 -23.98
C LYS A 145 -6.37 9.50 -25.42
N ASP A 146 -5.41 10.19 -26.02
CA ASP A 146 -4.99 9.93 -27.40
C ASP A 146 -4.29 8.56 -27.49
N ARG A 147 -3.54 8.17 -26.45
CA ARG A 147 -2.88 6.86 -26.37
C ARG A 147 -3.84 5.72 -26.05
N TYR A 148 -4.76 5.92 -25.10
CA TYR A 148 -5.68 4.89 -24.64
C TYR A 148 -7.13 5.30 -24.95
N PRO A 149 -7.69 4.90 -26.11
CA PRO A 149 -9.04 5.29 -26.47
C PRO A 149 -10.05 4.70 -25.48
N GLY A 150 -10.91 5.56 -24.93
CA GLY A 150 -11.94 5.16 -23.95
C GLY A 150 -11.48 5.14 -22.49
N VAL A 151 -10.25 5.60 -22.19
CA VAL A 151 -9.77 5.74 -20.82
C VAL A 151 -10.60 6.73 -20.01
N GLN A 152 -10.98 6.32 -18.80
CA GLN A 152 -11.60 7.17 -17.80
C GLN A 152 -10.49 7.75 -16.93
N VAL A 153 -10.34 9.08 -16.97
CA VAL A 153 -9.34 9.80 -16.19
C VAL A 153 -10.02 10.44 -15.00
N ASP A 154 -9.62 10.02 -13.82
CA ASP A 154 -9.99 10.63 -12.55
C ASP A 154 -8.77 11.35 -11.98
N ILE A 155 -9.01 12.42 -11.23
CA ILE A 155 -7.95 13.26 -10.67
C ILE A 155 -8.12 13.37 -9.16
N VAL A 156 -6.99 13.36 -8.46
CA VAL A 156 -6.89 13.62 -7.04
C VAL A 156 -5.93 14.80 -6.87
N THR A 157 -6.41 15.89 -6.29
CA THR A 157 -5.62 17.10 -6.09
C THR A 157 -6.18 17.94 -4.96
N SER A 158 -5.43 18.96 -4.53
CA SER A 158 -5.87 19.90 -3.50
C SER A 158 -7.12 20.68 -3.94
N ALA A 159 -7.81 21.30 -2.98
CA ALA A 159 -9.01 22.11 -3.22
C ALA A 159 -8.86 23.11 -4.38
N ARG A 160 -7.66 23.69 -4.51
CA ARG A 160 -7.31 24.68 -5.54
C ARG A 160 -7.18 24.02 -6.92
N GLY A 161 -6.57 22.85 -6.98
CA GLY A 161 -6.47 22.07 -8.23
C GLY A 161 -7.82 21.54 -8.68
N LYS A 162 -8.72 21.20 -7.75
CA LYS A 162 -10.00 20.57 -8.07
C LYS A 162 -10.86 21.41 -9.01
N GLN A 163 -10.98 22.70 -8.70
CA GLN A 163 -11.70 23.67 -9.56
C GLN A 163 -11.14 23.73 -10.98
N THR A 164 -9.83 23.52 -11.12
CA THR A 164 -9.13 23.54 -12.41
C THR A 164 -9.49 22.34 -13.28
N TYR A 165 -9.81 21.19 -12.68
CA TYR A 165 -10.16 19.98 -13.44
C TYR A 165 -11.65 19.78 -13.63
N GLU A 166 -12.50 20.39 -12.80
CA GLU A 166 -13.95 20.40 -13.00
C GLU A 166 -14.35 21.07 -14.33
N ILE A 167 -13.55 22.03 -14.83
CA ILE A 167 -13.74 22.64 -16.16
C ILE A 167 -13.19 21.77 -17.30
N ASN A 168 -12.33 20.79 -17.03
CA ASN A 168 -11.69 20.01 -18.06
C ASN A 168 -12.58 18.86 -18.54
N LYS A 169 -13.03 18.94 -19.81
CA LYS A 169 -13.87 17.91 -20.46
C LYS A 169 -13.25 16.51 -20.48
N ASN A 170 -11.92 16.42 -20.35
CA ASN A 170 -11.24 15.14 -20.42
C ASN A 170 -11.30 14.39 -19.08
N VAL A 171 -11.61 15.07 -18.00
CA VAL A 171 -11.66 14.51 -16.65
C VAL A 171 -13.08 14.06 -16.36
N ARG A 172 -13.23 12.87 -15.78
CA ARG A 172 -14.53 12.34 -15.38
C ARG A 172 -14.90 12.83 -13.97
N TRP A 173 -14.00 12.62 -13.03
CA TRP A 173 -14.20 12.98 -11.63
C TRP A 173 -12.94 13.55 -11.01
N THR A 174 -13.14 14.50 -10.10
CA THR A 174 -12.06 15.14 -9.36
C THR A 174 -12.32 15.03 -7.86
N ASN A 175 -11.44 14.33 -7.16
CA ASN A 175 -11.48 14.20 -5.72
C ASN A 175 -10.56 15.23 -5.09
N GLU A 176 -11.01 15.76 -3.96
CA GLU A 176 -10.27 16.71 -3.15
C GLU A 176 -9.44 15.93 -2.12
N TYR A 177 -8.13 16.05 -2.22
CA TYR A 177 -7.17 15.51 -1.27
C TYR A 177 -5.87 16.25 -1.49
N ASP A 178 -5.28 16.80 -0.45
CA ASP A 178 -3.99 17.48 -0.58
C ASP A 178 -2.85 16.45 -0.49
N PRO A 179 -2.22 16.06 -1.62
CA PRO A 179 -1.08 15.15 -1.54
C PRO A 179 0.15 15.83 -0.94
N ASP A 180 0.17 17.17 -0.80
CA ASP A 180 1.31 17.92 -0.29
C ASP A 180 1.37 18.09 1.21
N ASP A 181 0.33 17.65 1.92
CA ASP A 181 0.37 17.63 3.37
C ASP A 181 1.39 16.61 3.90
N ASP A 182 2.30 17.08 4.74
CA ASP A 182 3.34 16.24 5.36
C ASP A 182 2.76 15.30 6.43
N PHE A 183 1.67 15.74 7.08
CA PHE A 183 1.03 15.02 8.18
C PHE A 183 -0.49 14.93 7.99
N PRO A 184 -0.94 14.15 6.98
CA PRO A 184 -2.36 14.01 6.72
C PRO A 184 -3.05 13.37 7.93
N ASP A 185 -4.26 13.83 8.22
CA ASP A 185 -5.09 13.19 9.24
C ASP A 185 -5.35 11.73 8.84
N PRO A 186 -5.12 10.74 9.73
CA PRO A 186 -5.29 9.33 9.39
C PRO A 186 -6.72 8.98 8.94
N ALA A 187 -7.74 9.73 9.38
CA ALA A 187 -9.11 9.49 8.91
C ALA A 187 -9.26 9.87 7.43
N GLU A 188 -8.80 11.06 7.04
CA GLU A 188 -8.82 11.52 5.64
C GLU A 188 -7.96 10.63 4.73
N TYR A 189 -6.79 10.21 5.21
CA TYR A 189 -5.90 9.31 4.50
C TYR A 189 -6.55 7.94 4.20
N THR A 190 -7.17 7.33 5.21
CA THR A 190 -7.81 6.02 5.06
C THR A 190 -9.09 6.08 4.23
N ASP A 191 -9.88 7.15 4.34
CA ASP A 191 -11.05 7.38 3.51
C ASP A 191 -10.65 7.53 2.03
N MET A 192 -9.61 8.31 1.75
CA MET A 192 -9.12 8.49 0.37
C MET A 192 -8.60 7.18 -0.23
N ILE A 193 -7.90 6.36 0.55
CA ILE A 193 -7.51 5.01 0.12
C ILE A 193 -8.75 4.17 -0.17
N GLY A 194 -9.79 4.25 0.66
CA GLY A 194 -11.07 3.58 0.44
C GLY A 194 -11.69 3.97 -0.90
N VAL A 195 -11.73 5.27 -1.21
CA VAL A 195 -12.23 5.79 -2.49
C VAL A 195 -11.39 5.28 -3.67
N LEU A 196 -10.06 5.31 -3.56
CA LEU A 196 -9.17 4.84 -4.62
C LEU A 196 -9.34 3.34 -4.90
N LYS A 197 -9.42 2.53 -3.83
CA LYS A 197 -9.60 1.08 -3.94
C LYS A 197 -10.95 0.71 -4.53
N ASN A 198 -12.02 1.41 -4.15
CA ASN A 198 -13.37 1.16 -4.67
C ASN A 198 -13.47 1.42 -6.18
N ARG A 199 -12.63 2.31 -6.73
CA ARG A 199 -12.66 2.66 -8.16
C ARG A 199 -11.82 1.75 -9.05
N TYR A 200 -10.94 0.92 -8.48
CA TYR A 200 -10.09 -0.04 -9.20
C TYR A 200 -9.35 0.60 -10.39
N TYR A 201 -8.27 1.31 -10.10
CA TYR A 201 -7.44 1.94 -11.13
C TYR A 201 -6.42 0.97 -11.72
N ASP A 202 -6.30 0.97 -13.05
CA ASP A 202 -5.27 0.21 -13.76
C ASP A 202 -3.91 0.91 -13.63
N MET A 203 -3.92 2.25 -13.69
CA MET A 203 -2.71 3.07 -13.64
C MET A 203 -2.94 4.28 -12.74
N ILE A 204 -1.97 4.57 -11.86
CA ILE A 204 -1.91 5.81 -11.10
C ILE A 204 -0.64 6.57 -11.47
N LEU A 205 -0.82 7.80 -11.91
CA LEU A 205 0.26 8.74 -12.22
C LEU A 205 0.33 9.79 -11.12
N SER A 206 1.49 9.96 -10.51
CA SER A 206 1.70 10.98 -9.48
C SER A 206 2.74 12.00 -9.91
N THR A 207 2.37 13.29 -9.82
CA THR A 207 3.33 14.39 -10.01
C THR A 207 4.07 14.75 -8.73
N LYS A 208 3.61 14.29 -7.56
CA LYS A 208 4.33 14.47 -6.30
C LYS A 208 5.62 13.67 -6.31
N LEU A 209 6.68 14.27 -5.78
CA LEU A 209 7.93 13.57 -5.46
C LEU A 209 7.67 12.54 -4.37
N ALA A 210 7.77 11.27 -4.75
CA ALA A 210 7.53 10.18 -3.85
C ALA A 210 8.72 9.96 -2.93
N GLY A 211 8.46 10.10 -1.63
CA GLY A 211 9.20 9.41 -0.59
C GLY A 211 8.50 8.11 -0.19
N ILE A 212 8.87 7.57 0.97
CA ILE A 212 8.28 6.33 1.50
C ILE A 212 6.77 6.49 1.76
N GLY A 213 6.34 7.61 2.34
CA GLY A 213 4.93 7.82 2.69
C GLY A 213 4.01 7.88 1.47
N HIS A 214 4.37 8.69 0.47
CA HIS A 214 3.60 8.79 -0.77
C HIS A 214 3.67 7.51 -1.61
N GLY A 215 4.84 6.86 -1.66
CA GLY A 215 4.97 5.54 -2.29
C GLY A 215 4.03 4.52 -1.65
N ALA A 216 3.99 4.46 -0.31
CA ALA A 216 3.09 3.56 0.43
C ALA A 216 1.61 3.89 0.18
N PHE A 217 1.23 5.17 0.08
CA PHE A 217 -0.13 5.60 -0.28
C PHE A 217 -0.55 5.04 -1.64
N LEU A 218 0.30 5.23 -2.65
CA LEU A 218 0.06 4.69 -3.99
C LEU A 218 0.05 3.16 -4.00
N PHE A 219 0.89 2.51 -3.20
CA PHE A 219 0.89 1.06 -3.06
C PHE A 219 -0.41 0.52 -2.45
N MET A 220 -0.91 1.14 -1.39
CA MET A 220 -2.14 0.70 -0.72
C MET A 220 -3.40 0.85 -1.60
N SER A 221 -3.38 1.77 -2.56
CA SER A 221 -4.44 1.87 -3.58
C SER A 221 -4.59 0.62 -4.46
N SER A 222 -3.60 -0.30 -4.42
CA SER A 222 -3.60 -1.59 -5.14
C SER A 222 -3.65 -1.47 -6.67
N ALA A 223 -3.26 -0.32 -7.23
CA ALA A 223 -3.18 -0.14 -8.68
C ALA A 223 -2.04 -0.95 -9.32
N ARG A 224 -2.27 -1.42 -10.56
CA ARG A 224 -1.31 -2.26 -11.30
C ARG A 224 -0.04 -1.48 -11.61
N ASP A 225 -0.18 -0.35 -12.30
CA ASP A 225 0.94 0.52 -12.67
C ASP A 225 0.93 1.76 -11.77
N ARG A 226 1.92 1.87 -10.88
CA ARG A 226 2.11 3.04 -10.00
C ARG A 226 3.33 3.79 -10.48
N VAL A 227 3.12 4.99 -11.00
CA VAL A 227 4.16 5.79 -11.63
C VAL A 227 4.28 7.11 -10.90
N SER A 228 5.48 7.49 -10.48
CA SER A 228 5.68 8.81 -9.89
C SER A 228 7.09 9.34 -10.09
N TYR A 229 7.23 10.65 -9.89
CA TYR A 229 8.55 11.24 -9.64
C TYR A 229 9.07 10.80 -8.28
N ILE A 230 10.38 10.73 -8.15
CA ILE A 230 11.09 10.35 -6.93
C ILE A 230 12.12 11.43 -6.59
N TYR A 231 12.34 11.67 -5.29
CA TYR A 231 13.40 12.55 -4.82
C TYR A 231 14.78 12.11 -5.33
N PRO A 232 15.69 13.02 -5.70
CA PRO A 232 17.04 12.66 -6.13
C PRO A 232 17.99 12.22 -4.99
N ASN A 233 17.46 11.88 -3.81
CA ASN A 233 18.23 11.57 -2.59
C ASN A 233 17.96 10.14 -2.09
N VAL A 234 18.46 9.79 -0.90
CA VAL A 234 18.27 8.46 -0.30
C VAL A 234 16.81 8.07 -0.06
N ASN A 235 15.88 9.03 0.00
CA ASN A 235 14.45 8.72 0.12
C ASN A 235 13.91 8.04 -1.15
N ALA A 236 14.65 8.11 -2.26
CA ALA A 236 14.34 7.41 -3.49
C ALA A 236 14.26 5.89 -3.33
N ALA A 237 15.21 5.32 -2.59
CA ALA A 237 15.38 3.89 -2.48
C ALA A 237 14.14 3.23 -1.85
N GLY A 238 13.50 3.93 -0.90
CA GLY A 238 12.28 3.44 -0.26
C GLY A 238 11.05 3.58 -1.16
N ALA A 239 10.95 4.64 -1.96
CA ALA A 239 9.83 4.86 -2.86
C ALA A 239 9.80 3.83 -4.00
N GLY A 240 10.95 3.45 -4.55
CA GLY A 240 11.05 2.48 -5.65
C GLY A 240 10.51 1.08 -5.31
N LEU A 241 10.48 0.68 -4.04
CA LEU A 241 9.86 -0.59 -3.63
C LEU A 241 8.34 -0.60 -3.80
N PHE A 242 7.73 0.59 -3.72
CA PHE A 242 6.28 0.79 -3.76
C PHE A 242 5.78 1.30 -5.10
N LEU A 243 6.66 1.51 -6.07
CA LEU A 243 6.33 2.06 -7.37
C LEU A 243 6.71 1.06 -8.46
N SER A 244 5.91 1.01 -9.51
CA SER A 244 6.20 0.18 -10.67
C SER A 244 7.22 0.86 -11.58
N GLU A 245 7.09 2.18 -11.74
CA GLU A 245 7.95 3.00 -12.60
C GLU A 245 8.25 4.32 -11.92
N THR A 246 9.48 4.80 -12.10
CA THR A 246 10.01 5.90 -11.31
C THR A 246 10.76 6.91 -12.17
N PHE A 247 10.46 8.19 -12.00
CA PHE A 247 11.15 9.27 -12.69
C PHE A 247 12.05 10.04 -11.73
N THR A 248 13.28 10.32 -12.14
CA THR A 248 14.24 11.09 -11.33
C THR A 248 14.13 12.56 -11.70
N SER A 249 13.63 13.39 -10.80
CA SER A 249 13.62 14.83 -11.02
C SER A 249 15.02 15.42 -10.85
N ASP A 250 15.34 16.44 -11.65
CA ASP A 250 16.63 17.14 -11.57
C ASP A 250 16.73 17.98 -10.28
N SER A 251 15.59 18.47 -9.78
CA SER A 251 15.48 19.28 -8.58
C SER A 251 14.50 18.68 -7.56
N THR A 252 14.55 19.18 -6.33
CA THR A 252 13.64 18.78 -5.24
C THR A 252 12.25 19.40 -5.35
N ASN A 253 12.04 20.34 -6.26
CA ASN A 253 10.76 20.97 -6.53
C ASN A 253 10.49 20.88 -8.03
N LEU A 254 9.52 20.06 -8.41
CA LEU A 254 9.22 19.81 -9.81
C LEU A 254 8.88 21.09 -10.58
N SER A 255 8.23 22.05 -9.90
CA SER A 255 7.83 23.34 -10.45
C SER A 255 8.99 24.21 -10.97
N GLU A 256 10.21 23.96 -10.50
CA GLU A 256 11.42 24.65 -11.00
C GLU A 256 11.69 24.36 -12.48
N GLY A 257 11.26 23.18 -12.97
CA GLY A 257 11.35 22.80 -14.39
C GLY A 257 10.40 23.59 -15.30
N GLY A 258 9.49 24.39 -14.74
CA GLY A 258 8.55 25.20 -15.50
C GLY A 258 7.73 24.38 -16.49
N TYR A 259 7.70 24.80 -17.74
CA TYR A 259 6.98 24.11 -18.83
C TYR A 259 7.46 22.66 -19.06
N ASN A 260 8.76 22.39 -18.86
CA ASN A 260 9.35 21.07 -19.10
C ASN A 260 9.30 20.16 -17.87
N MET A 261 8.56 20.54 -16.82
CA MET A 261 8.45 19.79 -15.57
C MET A 261 8.06 18.32 -15.78
N TYR A 262 7.19 18.02 -16.74
CA TYR A 262 6.64 16.68 -16.94
C TYR A 262 7.27 15.88 -18.08
N HIS A 263 8.38 16.34 -18.66
CA HIS A 263 8.92 15.77 -19.90
C HIS A 263 9.26 14.26 -19.79
N GLN A 264 9.83 13.79 -18.67
CA GLN A 264 10.17 12.37 -18.49
C GLN A 264 8.93 11.48 -18.45
N MET A 265 7.90 11.91 -17.71
CA MET A 265 6.63 11.21 -17.64
C MET A 265 5.89 11.23 -18.98
N ILE A 266 5.92 12.36 -19.70
CA ILE A 266 5.33 12.49 -21.02
C ILE A 266 6.06 11.59 -22.04
N ASP A 267 7.39 11.54 -22.00
CA ASP A 267 8.19 10.66 -22.85
C ASP A 267 7.87 9.19 -22.57
N TRP A 268 7.83 8.79 -21.30
CA TRP A 268 7.42 7.43 -20.91
C TRP A 268 5.99 7.10 -21.38
N LEU A 269 5.08 8.06 -21.28
CA LEU A 269 3.73 7.95 -21.81
C LEU A 269 3.68 7.99 -23.36
N GLY A 270 4.72 8.48 -24.03
CA GLY A 270 4.83 8.46 -25.50
C GLY A 270 5.43 7.17 -26.06
N ARG A 271 6.19 6.42 -25.27
CA ARG A 271 6.87 5.19 -25.74
C ARG A 271 5.87 4.10 -26.11
N PRO A 272 5.95 3.48 -27.30
CA PRO A 272 5.12 2.32 -27.63
C PRO A 272 5.44 1.15 -26.67
N LYS A 273 4.41 0.44 -26.22
CA LYS A 273 4.52 -0.78 -25.38
C LYS A 273 4.10 -1.99 -26.19
#